data_AF-A0A1W1W751-F1
#
_entry.id   AF-A0A1W1W751-F1
#
_cell.length_a   1.000
_cell.length_b   1.000
_cell.length_c   1.000
_cell.angle_alpha   90.00
_cell.angle_beta   90.00
_cell.angle_gamma   90.00
#
_symmetry.space_group_name_H-M   'P 1'
#
loop_
_entity.id
_entity.type
_entity.pdbx_description
1 polymer ?
#
loop_
_entity_poly.entity_id
_entity_poly.type
_entity_poly.pdbx_seq_one_letter_code
_entity_poly.pdbx_strand_id
1 'polypeptide(L)'
;MIPTEWPWTVETAWGRAMPQAESADGVIFPDLPITPQGATVTIRITRHHSAWIWELVQTAWVGTGYATPKAALVAACQQITQTFGTPCLVVGD
;
A
#
# COMPACT_ATOMS: atom_id res chain seq x y z
N MET A 1 -7.70 -5.68 16.45
CA MET A 1 -6.75 -4.63 16.87
C MET A 1 -5.86 -4.34 15.68
N ILE A 2 -5.78 -3.07 15.24
CA ILE A 2 -4.80 -2.67 14.22
C ILE A 2 -3.43 -2.73 14.90
N PRO A 3 -2.42 -3.44 14.35
CA PRO A 3 -1.09 -3.42 14.95
C PRO A 3 -0.60 -1.98 15.02
N THR A 4 -0.16 -1.54 16.20
CA THR A 4 0.37 -0.19 16.47
C THR A 4 1.61 0.14 15.64
N GLU A 5 2.12 -0.81 14.87
CA GLU A 5 3.32 -0.76 14.04
C GLU A 5 3.10 -0.15 12.64
N TRP A 6 1.86 0.26 12.33
CA TRP A 6 1.50 0.85 11.03
C TRP A 6 0.89 2.25 11.17
N PRO A 7 1.69 3.27 11.54
CA PRO A 7 1.20 4.63 11.69
C PRO A 7 1.01 5.36 10.34
N TRP A 8 1.31 4.70 9.21
CA TRP A 8 1.32 5.35 7.90
C TRP A 8 -0.05 5.28 7.23
N THR A 9 -0.43 6.37 6.56
CA THR A 9 -1.53 6.44 5.61
C THR A 9 -0.98 6.56 4.19
N VAL A 10 -1.79 6.17 3.21
CA VAL A 10 -1.47 6.38 1.80
C VAL A 10 -2.38 7.45 1.23
N GLU A 11 -1.82 8.41 0.52
CA GLU A 11 -2.56 9.53 -0.07
C GLU A 11 -2.28 9.64 -1.57
N THR A 12 -3.32 9.97 -2.33
CA THR A 12 -3.26 10.40 -3.73
C THR A 12 -3.94 11.76 -3.87
N ALA A 13 -3.92 12.34 -5.07
CA ALA A 13 -4.69 13.53 -5.37
C ALA A 13 -6.22 13.35 -5.18
N TRP A 14 -6.71 12.11 -5.14
CA TRP A 14 -8.14 11.79 -5.17
C TRP A 14 -8.66 11.27 -3.83
N GLY A 15 -7.78 11.01 -2.86
CA GLY A 15 -8.18 10.57 -1.53
C GLY A 15 -7.07 9.89 -0.78
N ARG A 16 -7.45 9.19 0.29
CA ARG A 16 -6.52 8.53 1.20
C ARG A 16 -7.05 7.19 1.66
N ALA A 17 -6.15 6.27 1.95
CA ALA A 17 -6.44 4.98 2.55
C ALA A 17 -5.68 4.83 3.87
N MET A 18 -6.40 4.37 4.90
CA MET A 18 -5.84 4.03 6.20
C MET A 18 -5.51 2.53 6.25
N PRO A 19 -4.47 2.13 6.99
CA PRO A 19 -4.14 0.72 7.13
C PRO A 19 -5.23 0.01 7.92
N GLN A 20 -5.63 -1.16 7.43
CA GLN A 20 -6.49 -2.10 8.13
C GLN A 20 -5.71 -3.38 8.34
N ALA A 21 -5.81 -3.95 9.55
CA ALA A 21 -5.21 -5.24 9.84
C ALA A 21 -5.89 -6.32 9.00
N GLU A 22 -5.09 -7.06 8.22
CA GLU A 22 -5.56 -8.26 7.53
C GLU A 22 -5.20 -9.51 8.36
N SER A 23 -4.00 -9.52 8.95
CA SER A 23 -3.50 -10.58 9.82
C SER A 23 -2.46 -10.05 10.81
N ALA A 24 -1.83 -10.94 11.58
CA ALA A 24 -0.68 -10.58 12.43
C ALA A 24 0.54 -10.12 11.62
N ASP A 25 0.65 -10.59 10.38
CA ASP A 25 1.82 -10.41 9.51
C ASP A 25 1.50 -9.52 8.29
N GLY A 26 0.33 -8.87 8.26
CA GLY A 26 -0.05 -8.08 7.10
C GLY A 26 -1.17 -7.07 7.33
N VAL A 27 -1.13 -6.03 6.50
CA VAL A 27 -2.11 -4.95 6.45
C VAL A 27 -2.58 -4.72 5.03
N ILE A 28 -3.79 -4.19 4.90
CA ILE A 28 -4.31 -3.69 3.63
C ILE A 28 -4.60 -2.19 3.74
N PHE A 29 -4.45 -1.49 2.63
CA PHE A 29 -4.92 -0.12 2.42
C PHE A 29 -6.03 -0.21 1.38
N PRO A 30 -7.29 -0.38 1.81
CA PRO A 30 -8.38 -0.66 0.90
C PRO A 30 -8.82 0.59 0.13
N ASP A 31 -9.32 0.35 -1.08
CA ASP A 31 -10.06 1.31 -1.88
C ASP A 31 -9.37 2.67 -2.07
N LEU A 32 -8.04 2.68 -2.21
CA LEU A 32 -7.28 3.89 -2.50
C LEU A 32 -7.67 4.41 -3.89
N PRO A 33 -8.26 5.62 -4.00
CA PRO A 33 -8.64 6.17 -5.30
C PRO A 33 -7.40 6.59 -6.08
N ILE A 34 -7.29 6.14 -7.33
CA ILE A 34 -6.14 6.36 -8.21
C ILE A 34 -6.48 7.15 -9.48
N THR A 35 -7.77 7.36 -9.76
CA THR A 35 -8.23 8.19 -10.88
C THR A 35 -9.40 9.09 -10.46
N PRO A 36 -9.62 10.24 -11.15
CA PRO A 36 -10.74 11.11 -10.84
C PRO A 36 -12.11 10.48 -11.17
N GLN A 37 -12.15 9.42 -12.00
CA GLN A 37 -13.36 8.67 -12.32
C GLN A 37 -13.74 7.64 -11.24
N GLY A 38 -12.97 7.54 -10.16
CA GLY A 38 -13.26 6.65 -9.04
C GLY A 38 -12.72 5.24 -9.18
N ALA A 39 -11.73 4.99 -10.05
CA ALA A 39 -11.01 3.73 -10.00
C ALA A 39 -10.21 3.65 -8.70
N THR A 40 -10.28 2.50 -8.03
CA THR A 40 -9.61 2.25 -6.76
C THR A 40 -8.67 1.06 -6.85
N VAL A 41 -7.64 1.05 -5.99
CA VAL A 41 -6.78 -0.10 -5.75
C VAL A 41 -6.65 -0.37 -4.27
N THR A 42 -6.50 -1.63 -3.91
CA THR A 42 -6.15 -2.07 -2.57
C THR A 42 -4.68 -2.44 -2.58
N ILE A 43 -3.91 -1.79 -1.70
CA ILE A 43 -2.52 -2.19 -1.46
C ILE A 43 -2.53 -3.21 -0.34
N ARG A 44 -1.98 -4.40 -0.57
CA ARG A 44 -1.73 -5.39 0.49
C ARG A 44 -0.24 -5.41 0.78
N ILE A 45 0.13 -5.32 2.06
CA ILE A 45 1.51 -5.50 2.54
C ILE A 45 1.55 -6.68 3.48
N THR A 46 2.34 -7.70 3.17
CA THR A 46 2.45 -8.93 3.95
C THR A 46 3.90 -9.31 4.20
N ARG A 47 4.18 -9.87 5.37
CA ARG A 47 5.47 -10.45 5.70
C ARG A 47 5.54 -11.89 5.20
N HIS A 48 6.61 -12.21 4.49
CA HIS A 48 6.92 -13.56 4.05
C HIS A 48 8.34 -13.91 4.50
N HIS A 49 8.44 -14.76 5.52
CA HIS A 49 9.68 -15.03 6.26
C HIS A 49 10.33 -13.74 6.82
N SER A 50 11.55 -13.42 6.38
CA SER A 50 12.31 -12.24 6.79
C SER A 50 12.10 -11.03 5.88
N ALA A 51 11.28 -11.14 4.83
CA ALA A 51 11.06 -10.09 3.86
C ALA A 51 9.58 -9.64 3.83
N TRP A 52 9.36 -8.45 3.27
CA TRP A 52 8.05 -7.88 3.03
C TRP A 52 7.72 -7.92 1.53
N ILE A 53 6.44 -8.10 1.26
CA ILE A 53 5.85 -8.18 -0.07
C ILE A 53 4.75 -7.12 -0.14
N TRP A 54 4.59 -6.50 -1.31
CA TRP A 54 3.41 -5.70 -1.62
C TRP A 54 2.68 -6.26 -2.84
N GLU A 55 1.37 -6.08 -2.86
CA GLU A 55 0.48 -6.46 -3.97
C GLU A 55 -0.56 -5.35 -4.19
N LEU A 56 -0.88 -5.07 -5.45
CA LEU A 56 -2.05 -4.28 -5.83
C LEU A 56 -3.17 -5.23 -6.24
N VAL A 57 -4.11 -5.52 -5.33
CA VAL A 57 -5.05 -6.66 -5.39
C VAL A 57 -5.89 -6.72 -6.68
N GLN A 58 -6.26 -5.57 -7.24
CA GLN A 58 -7.06 -5.48 -8.47
C GLN A 58 -6.21 -5.59 -9.75
N THR A 59 -4.92 -5.84 -9.63
CA THR A 59 -3.96 -5.90 -10.74
C THR A 59 -3.03 -7.12 -10.60
N ALA A 60 -2.18 -7.37 -11.60
CA ALA A 60 -1.14 -8.40 -11.51
C ALA A 60 0.17 -7.91 -10.86
N TRP A 61 0.17 -6.72 -10.26
CA TRP A 61 1.41 -6.02 -9.88
C TRP A 61 1.79 -6.40 -8.45
N VAL A 62 3.01 -6.91 -8.30
CA VAL A 62 3.55 -7.43 -7.04
C VAL A 62 5.03 -7.10 -6.95
N GLY A 63 5.51 -6.82 -5.73
CA GLY A 63 6.94 -6.67 -5.45
C GLY A 63 7.34 -7.43 -4.19
N THR A 64 8.55 -7.97 -4.17
CA THR A 64 9.04 -8.84 -3.10
C THR A 64 10.45 -8.43 -2.64
N GLY A 65 10.88 -8.94 -1.49
CA GLY A 65 12.27 -8.82 -1.03
C GLY A 65 12.58 -7.54 -0.24
N TYR A 66 11.59 -6.82 0.25
CA TYR A 66 11.81 -5.58 1.01
C TYR A 66 12.17 -5.88 2.46
N ALA A 67 13.18 -5.19 2.99
CA ALA A 67 13.66 -5.39 4.36
C ALA A 67 12.69 -4.87 5.43
N THR A 68 11.85 -3.88 5.09
CA THR A 68 10.93 -3.25 6.03
C THR A 68 9.53 -3.09 5.43
N PRO A 69 8.49 -3.03 6.27
CA PRO A 69 7.12 -2.80 5.82
C PRO A 69 6.98 -1.46 5.07
N LYS A 70 7.61 -0.40 5.61
CA LYS A 70 7.61 0.94 4.99
C LYS A 70 8.25 0.94 3.60
N ALA A 71 9.35 0.19 3.41
CA ALA A 71 9.98 0.07 2.10
C ALA A 71 9.08 -0.61 1.06
N ALA A 72 8.38 -1.69 1.45
CA ALA A 72 7.39 -2.34 0.59
C ALA A 72 6.25 -1.37 0.21
N LEU A 73 5.73 -0.62 1.19
CA LEU A 73 4.66 0.35 0.97
C LEU A 73 5.07 1.51 0.05
N VAL A 74 6.28 2.06 0.25
CA VAL A 74 6.83 3.10 -0.63
C VAL A 74 6.97 2.58 -2.06
N ALA A 75 7.46 1.35 -2.24
CA ALA A 75 7.57 0.75 -3.56
C ALA A 75 6.20 0.54 -4.23
N ALA A 76 5.18 0.10 -3.48
CA ALA A 76 3.81 0.03 -3.99
C ALA A 76 3.29 1.41 -4.46
N CYS A 77 3.55 2.48 -3.70
CA CYS A 77 3.16 3.84 -4.09
C CYS A 77 3.92 4.34 -5.34
N GLN A 78 5.23 4.07 -5.42
CA GLN A 78 6.02 4.38 -6.61
C GLN A 78 5.43 3.67 -7.83
N GLN A 79 5.06 2.41 -7.66
CA GLN A 79 4.45 1.63 -8.71
C GLN A 79 3.12 2.24 -9.17
N ILE A 80 2.20 2.59 -8.25
CA ILE A 80 0.94 3.30 -8.57
C ILE A 80 1.21 4.58 -9.35
N THR A 81 2.20 5.37 -8.92
CA THR A 81 2.57 6.62 -9.58
C THR A 81 3.02 6.38 -11.02
N GLN A 82 3.79 5.31 -11.26
CA GLN A 82 4.26 4.94 -12.60
C GLN A 82 3.14 4.40 -13.49
N THR A 83 2.21 3.59 -12.97
CA THR A 83 1.12 3.02 -13.78
C THR A 83 0.07 4.05 -14.16
N PHE A 84 -0.36 4.84 -13.18
CA PHE A 84 -1.58 5.63 -13.28
C PHE A 84 -1.29 7.13 -13.41
N GLY A 85 -0.02 7.54 -13.37
CA GLY A 85 0.40 8.94 -13.46
C GLY A 85 -0.07 9.81 -12.30
N THR A 86 -0.57 9.20 -11.22
CA THR A 86 -1.09 9.90 -10.03
C THR A 86 -0.10 9.77 -8.90
N PRO A 87 0.43 10.89 -8.34
CA PRO A 87 1.31 10.84 -7.19
C PRO A 87 0.68 10.07 -6.03
N CYS A 88 1.36 9.04 -5.55
CA CYS A 88 1.02 8.28 -4.35
C CYS A 88 2.07 8.54 -3.27
N LEU A 89 1.62 8.99 -2.11
CA LEU A 89 2.47 9.39 -0.99
C LEU A 89 2.20 8.50 0.22
N VAL A 90 3.27 8.12 0.92
CA VAL A 90 3.19 7.48 2.23
C VAL A 90 3.37 8.58 3.28
N VAL A 91 2.34 8.79 4.10
CA VAL A 91 2.27 9.89 5.07
C VAL A 91 2.27 9.31 6.50
N GLY A 92 3.01 9.95 7.40
CA GLY A 92 3.19 9.51 8.79
C GLY A 92 4.65 9.16 9.10
N ASP A 93 5.05 9.40 10.35
CA ASP A 93 6.37 9.08 10.87
C ASP A 93 6.35 7.74 11.61
#